data_AF-A0A2V8T4W9-F1
#
_entry.id   AF-A0A2V8T4W9-F1
#
_cell.length_a   1.000
_cell.length_b   1.000
_cell.length_c   1.000
_cell.angle_alpha   90.00
_cell.angle_beta   90.00
_cell.angle_gamma   90.00
#
_symmetry.space_group_name_H-M   'P 1'
#
loop_
_entity.id
_entity.type
_entity.pdbx_description
1 polymer ?
#
loop_
_entity_poly.entity_id
_entity_poly.type
_entity_poly.pdbx_seq_one_letter_code
_entity_poly.pdbx_strand_id
1 'polypeptide(L)' 'MAEYKVQFEVFEGPLDLLLYLVRKEEVDIYEVNLTKIARQFIEYIELMRQLDLEVAGEFLVMASTLMY' A
#
# COMPACT_ATOMS: atom_id res chain seq x y z
N MET A 1 19.20 20.50 7.27
CA MET A 1 17.77 20.17 7.14
C MET A 1 17.73 18.90 6.31
N ALA A 2 17.41 17.75 6.90
CA ALA A 2 17.31 16.51 6.15
C ALA A 2 15.99 16.57 5.36
N GLU A 3 16.08 16.77 4.05
CA GLU A 3 15.01 16.43 3.14
C GLU A 3 14.70 14.95 3.33
N TYR A 4 13.60 14.64 4.01
CA TYR A 4 13.01 13.33 3.94
C TYR A 4 12.51 13.18 2.51
N LYS A 5 13.37 12.66 1.63
CA LYS A 5 12.93 12.06 0.37
C LYS A 5 12.03 10.91 0.77
N VAL A 6 10.72 11.16 0.77
CA VAL A 6 9.74 10.09 0.68
C VAL A 6 9.96 9.48 -0.69
N GLN A 7 10.94 8.57 -0.80
CA GLN A 7 11.07 7.70 -1.95
C GLN A 7 9.84 6.81 -1.89
N PHE A 8 8.83 7.15 -2.68
CA PHE A 8 7.90 6.13 -3.10
C PHE A 8 8.73 5.10 -3.85
N GLU A 9 8.89 3.92 -3.26
CA GLU A 9 9.25 2.75 -4.03
C GLU A 9 8.23 2.66 -5.17
N VAL A 10 8.72 2.67 -6.41
CA VAL A 10 7.86 2.52 -7.59
C VAL A 10 7.42 1.08 -7.58
N PHE A 11 6.29 0.80 -6.94
CA PHE A 11 5.71 -0.53 -6.91
C PHE A 11 5.28 -0.92 -8.31
N GLU A 12 5.66 -2.12 -8.76
CA GLU A 12 5.30 -2.63 -10.09
C GLU A 12 3.80 -2.99 -10.21
N GLY A 13 3.09 -3.02 -9.07
CA GLY A 13 1.66 -3.26 -9.02
C GLY A 13 1.14 -3.43 -7.59
N PRO A 14 -0.16 -3.70 -7.41
CA PRO A 14 -0.79 -3.73 -6.09
C PRO A 14 -0.35 -4.93 -5.23
N LEU A 15 0.05 -6.05 -5.85
CA LEU A 15 0.58 -7.20 -5.13
C LEU A 15 1.94 -6.89 -4.48
N ASP A 16 2.79 -6.15 -5.18
CA ASP A 16 4.11 -5.75 -4.68
C ASP A 16 3.97 -4.79 -3.48
N LEU A 17 3.05 -3.82 -3.59
CA LEU A 17 2.67 -2.97 -2.47
C LEU A 17 2.16 -3.80 -1.27
N LEU A 18 1.31 -4.81 -1.50
CA LEU A 18 0.83 -5.68 -0.41
C LEU A 18 1.97 -6.47 0.24
N LEU A 19 2.88 -7.04 -0.56
CA LEU A 19 4.04 -7.77 -0.04
C LEU A 19 4.96 -6.85 0.79
N TYR A 20 5.15 -5.61 0.35
CA TYR A 20 5.85 -4.59 1.12
C TYR A 20 5.15 -4.31 2.46
N LEU A 21 3.83 -4.11 2.45
CA LEU A 21 3.05 -3.86 3.68
C LEU A 21 3.10 -5.04 4.66
N VAL A 22 2.99 -6.28 4.15
CA VAL A 22 3.15 -7.50 4.96
C VAL A 22 4.55 -7.55 5.60
N ARG A 23 5.60 -7.27 4.83
CA ARG A 23 6.98 -7.28 5.34
C ARG A 23 7.23 -6.18 6.37
N LYS A 24 6.65 -4.99 6.15
CA LYS A 24 6.78 -3.82 7.03
C LYS A 24 6.10 -4.02 8.38
N GLU A 25 5.05 -4.82 8.44
CA GLU A 25 4.36 -5.11 9.70
C GLU A 25 5.26 -5.87 10.71
N GLU A 26 6.35 -6.53 10.27
CA GLU A 26 7.29 -7.30 11.13
C GLU A 26 6.60 -8.31 12.08
N VAL A 27 5.33 -8.64 11.85
CA VAL A 27 4.56 -9.63 12.63
C VAL A 27 4.65 -10.98 11.94
N ASP A 28 4.74 -12.04 12.75
CA ASP A 28 4.65 -13.43 12.30
C ASP A 28 3.51 -13.58 11.27
N ILE A 29 3.77 -14.19 10.10
CA ILE A 29 2.83 -14.22 8.96
C ILE A 29 1.44 -14.79 9.33
N TYR A 30 1.37 -15.54 10.44
CA TYR A 30 0.19 -16.15 11.01
C TYR A 30 -0.67 -15.21 11.87
N GLU A 31 -0.12 -14.08 12.32
CA GLU A 31 -0.80 -13.03 13.10
C GLU A 31 -1.07 -11.75 12.31
N VAL A 32 -0.80 -11.79 11.00
CA VAL A 32 -1.02 -10.66 10.10
C VAL A 32 -2.48 -10.25 10.14
N ASN A 33 -2.74 -9.08 10.71
CA ASN A 33 -4.06 -8.48 10.74
C ASN A 33 -4.39 -7.96 9.34
N LEU A 34 -5.15 -8.76 8.57
CA LEU A 34 -5.55 -8.42 7.20
C LEU A 34 -6.27 -7.07 7.11
N THR A 35 -7.06 -6.72 8.14
CA THR A 35 -7.73 -5.41 8.22
C THR A 35 -6.75 -4.26 8.33
N LYS A 36 -5.64 -4.44 9.07
CA LYS A 36 -4.58 -3.44 9.19
C LYS A 36 -3.84 -3.24 7.86
N ILE A 37 -3.54 -4.33 7.14
CA ILE A 37 -2.93 -4.26 5.81
C ILE A 37 -3.87 -3.60 4.80
N ALA A 38 -5.14 -4.01 4.77
CA ALA A 38 -6.13 -3.41 3.90
C ALA A 38 -6.24 -1.90 4.13
N ARG A 39 -6.27 -1.47 5.40
CA ARG A 39 -6.27 -0.05 5.75
C ARG A 39 -5.03 0.67 5.24
N GLN A 40 -3.84 0.11 5.46
CA GLN A 40 -2.58 0.70 4.99
C GLN A 40 -2.53 0.78 3.46
N PHE A 41 -3.05 -0.23 2.76
CA PHE A 41 -3.15 -0.23 1.30
C PHE A 41 -4.02 0.92 0.79
N ILE A 42 -5.19 1.15 1.39
CA ILE A 42 -6.05 2.29 1.06
C ILE A 42 -5.38 3.62 1.39
N GLU A 43 -4.71 3.73 2.54
CA GLU A 43 -3.98 4.95 2.93
C GLU A 43 -2.86 5.29 1.92
N TYR A 44 -2.17 4.28 1.38
CA TYR A 44 -1.17 4.48 0.32
C TYR A 44 -1.79 4.97 -1.00
N ILE A 45 -2.93 4.41 -1.41
CA ILE A 45 -3.63 4.87 -2.62
C ILE A 45 -4.09 6.32 -2.47
N GLU A 46 -4.64 6.69 -1.31
CA GLU A 46 -5.06 8.07 -1.06
C GLU A 46 -3.88 9.03 -1.03
N LEU A 47 -2.72 8.62 -0.49
CA LEU A 47 -1.51 9.41 -0.53
C LEU A 47 -1.00 9.62 -1.97
N MET A 48 -1.04 8.58 -2.81
CA MET A 48 -0.71 8.69 -4.23
C MET A 48 -1.62 9.69 -4.95
N ARG A 49 -2.93 9.66 -4.65
CA ARG A 49 -3.90 10.62 -5.19
C ARG A 49 -3.64 12.05 -4.70
N GLN A 50 -3.28 12.24 -3.43
CA GLN A 50 -2.95 13.56 -2.86
C GLN A 50 -1.68 14.16 -3.47
N LEU A 51 -0.75 13.32 -3.90
CA LEU A 51 0.49 13.72 -4.57
C LEU A 51 0.34 13.86 -6.09
N ASP A 52 -0.89 13.80 -6.60
CA ASP A 52 -1.23 13.89 -8.04
C ASP A 52 -0.52 12.83 -8.89
N LEU A 53 -0.28 11.64 -8.32
CA LEU A 53 0.28 10.49 -9.02
C LEU A 53 -0.85 9.72 -9.73
N GLU A 54 -0.55 9.26 -10.95
CA GLU A 54 -1.48 8.44 -11.72
C GLU A 54 -1.65 7.06 -11.06
N VAL A 55 -2.85 6.79 -10.52
CA VAL A 55 -3.18 5.50 -9.93
C VAL A 55 -3.72 4.56 -11.01
N ALA A 56 -3.04 3.44 -11.23
CA ALA A 56 -3.49 2.44 -12.18
C ALA A 56 -4.77 1.73 -11.71
N GLY A 57 -5.64 1.36 -12.66
CA GLY A 57 -6.93 0.72 -12.37
C GLY A 57 -6.83 -0.58 -11.58
N GLU A 58 -5.72 -1.31 -11.70
CA GLU A 58 -5.42 -2.51 -10.92
C GLU A 58 -5.36 -2.27 -9.39
N PHE A 59 -4.88 -1.10 -8.95
CA PHE A 59 -4.86 -0.74 -7.52
C PHE A 59 -6.29 -0.55 -7.00
N LEU A 60 -7.17 0.04 -7.81
CA LEU A 60 -8.58 0.22 -7.45
C LEU A 60 -9.34 -1.11 -7.39
N VAL A 61 -9.03 -2.05 -8.29
CA VAL A 61 -9.58 -3.42 -8.26
C VAL A 61 -9.11 -4.17 -7.02
N MET A 62 -7.85 -4.02 -6.62
CA MET A 62 -7.34 -4.65 -5.39
C MET A 62 -7.92 -3.99 -4.14
N ALA A 63 -8.09 -2.66 -4.13
CA ALA A 63 -8.74 -1.94 -3.05
C ALA A 63 -10.17 -2.44 -2.81
N SER A 64 -10.95 -2.60 -3.89
CA SER A 64 -12.32 -3.13 -3.77
C SER A 64 -12.33 -4.59 -3.31
N THR A 65 -11.36 -5.40 -3.76
CA THR A 65 -11.22 -6.81 -3.34
C THR A 65 -10.93 -6.92 -1.84
N LEU A 66 -10.14 -6.02 -1.27
CA LEU A 66 -9.83 -6.02 0.17
C LEU A 66 -10.98 -5.51 1.05
N MET A 67 -11.97 -4.82 0.46
CA MET A 67 -13.15 -4.31 1.15
C MET A 67 -14.34 -5.29 1.16
N TYR A 68 -14.28 -6.34 0.34
CA TYR A 68 -15.28 -7.41 0.27
C TYR A 68 -15.03 -8.48 1.32
#